data_AF-A0A4R8FNH2-F1
#
_entry.id   AF-A0A4R8FNH2-F1
#
_cell.length_a   1.000
_cell.length_b   1.000
_cell.length_c   1.000
_cell.angle_alpha   90.00
_cell.angle_beta   90.00
_cell.angle_gamma   90.00
#
_symmetry.space_group_name_H-M   'P 1'
#
loop_
_entity.id
_entity.type
_entity.pdbx_description
1 polymer ?
#
loop_
_entity_poly.entity_id
_entity_poly.type
_entity_poly.pdbx_seq_one_letter_code
_entity_poly.pdbx_strand_id
1 'polypeptide(L)' 'FYGGSNVGNAHGVRAQLSPSHGYPASLELTLPPLATLLLRQGDWPA' A
#
# COMPACT_ATOMS: atom_id res chain seq x y z
N PHE A 1 -6.61 -9.93 19.08
CA PHE A 1 -7.17 -9.74 17.72
C PHE A 1 -7.30 -8.25 17.49
N TYR A 2 -6.97 -7.73 16.30
CA TYR A 2 -7.01 -6.28 16.04
C TYR A 2 -8.40 -5.75 15.68
N GLY A 3 -9.40 -6.61 15.44
CA GLY A 3 -10.82 -6.23 15.33
C GLY A 3 -11.21 -5.42 14.08
N GLY A 4 -10.31 -5.28 13.10
CA GLY A 4 -10.58 -4.55 11.86
C GLY A 4 -11.42 -5.34 10.86
N SER A 5 -11.90 -4.64 9.82
CA SER A 5 -12.73 -5.19 8.74
C SER A 5 -11.98 -6.07 7.73
N ASN A 6 -10.66 -6.20 7.86
CA ASN A 6 -9.77 -6.86 6.89
C ASN A 6 -9.74 -6.21 5.49
N VAL A 7 -10.26 -4.96 5.35
CA VAL A 7 -10.04 -4.14 4.15
C VAL A 7 -8.57 -3.74 4.08
N GLY A 8 -7.96 -3.79 2.89
CA GLY A 8 -6.56 -3.44 2.69
C GLY A 8 -6.04 -3.80 1.31
N ASN A 9 -4.71 -3.92 1.17
CA ASN A 9 -4.01 -4.08 -0.10
C ASN A 9 -3.40 -5.48 -0.30
N ALA A 10 -4.04 -6.51 0.29
CA ALA A 10 -3.53 -7.88 0.33
C ALA A 10 -2.07 -7.95 0.83
N HIS A 11 -1.19 -8.66 0.13
CA HIS A 11 0.23 -8.83 0.50
C HIS A 11 1.11 -7.61 0.18
N GLY A 12 0.68 -6.73 -0.72
CA GLY A 12 1.47 -5.61 -1.19
C GLY A 12 1.00 -5.12 -2.56
N VAL A 13 1.54 -3.96 -2.97
CA VAL A 13 1.21 -3.31 -4.24
C VAL A 13 2.50 -2.97 -4.97
N ARG A 14 2.52 -3.17 -6.29
CA ARG A 14 3.62 -2.77 -7.15
C ARG A 14 3.48 -1.30 -7.53
N ALA A 15 4.55 -0.53 -7.35
CA ALA A 15 4.59 0.85 -7.80
C ALA A 15 4.45 0.93 -9.32
N GLN A 16 3.63 1.86 -9.79
CA GLN A 16 3.42 2.15 -11.21
C GLN A 16 4.24 3.37 -11.62
N LEU A 17 4.67 3.44 -12.88
CA LEU A 17 5.34 4.61 -13.46
C LEU A 17 4.34 5.73 -13.81
N SER A 18 3.54 6.10 -12.81
CA SER A 18 2.56 7.19 -12.86
C SER A 18 3.01 8.27 -11.88
N PRO A 19 3.46 9.45 -12.36
CA PRO A 19 3.95 10.50 -11.48
C PRO A 19 2.86 11.04 -10.54
N SER A 20 3.19 11.25 -9.27
CA SER A 20 2.28 11.84 -8.30
C SER A 20 3.05 12.44 -7.11
N HIS A 21 2.50 13.51 -6.52
CA HIS A 21 3.07 14.19 -5.34
C HIS A 21 4.56 14.58 -5.46
N GLY A 22 5.03 14.88 -6.68
CA GLY A 22 6.43 15.25 -6.95
C GLY A 22 7.39 14.07 -7.17
N TYR A 23 6.89 12.83 -7.23
CA TYR A 23 7.68 11.62 -7.44
C TYR A 23 7.36 10.96 -8.79
N PRO A 24 8.32 10.23 -9.41
CA PRO A 24 8.16 9.62 -10.74
C PRO A 24 7.29 8.35 -10.75
N ALA A 25 7.10 7.71 -9.59
CA ALA A 25 6.29 6.51 -9.43
C ALA A 25 5.35 6.67 -8.23
N SER A 26 4.23 5.97 -8.27
CA SER A 26 3.19 6.04 -7.24
C SER A 26 2.58 4.66 -6.93
N LEU A 27 1.91 4.57 -5.79
CA LEU A 27 1.12 3.41 -5.37
C LEU A 27 -0.35 3.79 -5.32
N GLU A 28 -1.19 2.95 -5.92
CA GLU A 28 -2.62 2.99 -5.71
C GLU A 28 -2.94 2.15 -4.47
N LEU A 29 -3.47 2.77 -3.42
CA LEU A 29 -3.71 2.13 -2.12
C LEU A 29 -5.17 2.22 -1.72
N THR A 30 -5.74 1.11 -1.28
CA THR A 30 -6.96 1.06 -0.46
C THR A 30 -6.58 1.43 0.97
N LEU A 31 -7.08 2.56 1.46
CA LEU A 31 -6.91 2.99 2.86
C LEU A 31 -8.07 2.46 3.71
N PRO A 32 -7.82 1.58 4.70
CA PRO A 32 -8.90 1.08 5.54
C PRO A 32 -9.44 2.19 6.45
N PRO A 33 -10.74 2.20 6.75
CA PRO A 33 -11.34 3.25 7.58
C PRO A 33 -10.75 3.21 8.99
N LEU A 34 -10.31 4.39 9.48
CA LEU A 34 -9.73 4.58 10.81
C LEU A 34 -8.54 3.66 11.12
N ALA A 35 -7.72 3.37 10.12
CA ALA A 35 -6.51 2.55 10.26
C ALA A 35 -5.27 3.32 9.79
N THR A 36 -4.10 2.72 10.04
CA THR A 36 -2.81 3.20 9.54
C THR A 36 -2.12 2.09 8.78
N LEU A 37 -1.54 2.40 7.61
CA LEU A 37 -0.71 1.49 6.84
C LEU A 37 0.77 1.80 7.13
N LEU A 38 1.53 0.77 7.50
CA LEU A 38 2.99 0.83 7.54
C LEU A 38 3.54 0.10 6.32
N LEU A 39 4.25 0.82 5.46
CA LEU A 39 4.76 0.31 4.18
C LEU A 39 6.29 0.29 4.20
N ARG A 40 6.87 -0.71 3.54
CA ARG A 40 8.29 -0.76 3.22
C ARG A 40 8.46 -1.26 1.79
N GLN A 41 9.55 -0.88 1.13
CA GLN A 41 9.92 -1.52 -0.13
C GLN A 41 10.09 -3.02 0.13
N GLY A 42 9.39 -3.83 -0.66
CA GLY A 42 9.49 -5.28 -0.58
C GLY A 42 10.75 -5.76 -1.27
N ASP A 43 11.51 -6.58 -0.56
CA ASP A 43 12.59 -7.45 -1.04
C ASP A 43 12.08 -8.89 -1.28
N TRP A 44 10.76 -9.06 -1.34
CA TRP A 44 10.11 -10.37 -1.44
C TRP A 44 10.44 -11.03 -2.78
N PRO A 45 10.94 -12.28 -2.81
CA PRO A 45 11.14 -13.01 -4.05
C PRO A 45 9.77 -13.20 -4.72
N ALA A 46 9.69 -12.78 -5.98
CA ALA A 46 8.50 -12.95 -6.80
C ALA A 46 8.10 -14.43 -6.94
#